data_AF-A0A258I991-F1
#
_entry.id   AF-A0A258I991-F1
#
_cell.length_a   1.000
_cell.length_b   1.000
_cell.length_c   1.000
_cell.angle_alpha   90.00
_cell.angle_beta   90.00
_cell.angle_gamma   90.00
#
_symmetry.space_group_name_H-M   'P 1'
#
loop_
_entity.id
_entity.type
_entity.pdbx_description
1 polymer ?
#
loop_
_entity_poly.entity_id
_entity_poly.type
_entity_poly.pdbx_seq_one_letter_code
_entity_poly.pdbx_strand_id
1 'polypeptide(L)'
;MASSTPDPSAELGSGPDDRPGSTQQGSPDSDPGEPFVRVLAEDIGALANDALNYFDAEIAFQKTRARLAGNRLVTAIALGIVALVLVLLAAVGLTIGLLIALIPVVTAWGATAIVVAILLLLAWLCVRGAQRAMGSIKRAFAKDDASPEDNANA
;
A
#
# COMPACT_ATOMS: atom_id res chain seq x y z
N MET A 1 -13.59 -20.44 51.62
CA MET A 1 -12.52 -21.36 52.07
C MET A 1 -13.17 -22.63 52.59
N ALA A 2 -13.13 -23.70 51.79
CA ALA A 2 -13.10 -25.09 52.24
C ALA A 2 -12.86 -25.96 51.00
N SER A 3 -11.60 -26.38 50.86
CA SER A 3 -11.10 -27.39 49.93
C SER A 3 -11.57 -28.79 50.35
N SER A 4 -11.64 -29.69 49.37
CA SER A 4 -11.03 -31.04 49.39
C SER A 4 -11.94 -32.13 48.80
N THR A 5 -11.61 -32.52 47.58
CA THR A 5 -11.66 -33.90 47.04
C THR A 5 -10.29 -34.54 47.41
N PRO A 6 -10.10 -35.86 47.67
CA PRO A 6 -10.51 -36.94 46.77
C PRO A 6 -10.87 -38.34 47.33
N ASP A 7 -11.67 -39.04 46.51
CA ASP A 7 -11.67 -40.46 46.03
C ASP A 7 -10.95 -41.56 46.85
N PRO A 8 -11.54 -42.77 47.01
CA PRO A 8 -11.18 -43.85 46.09
C PRO A 8 -12.25 -44.97 45.90
N SER A 9 -12.20 -45.64 44.75
CA SER A 9 -12.66 -47.03 44.48
C SER A 9 -14.00 -47.19 43.76
N ALA A 10 -13.94 -47.37 42.44
CA ALA A 10 -14.81 -48.18 41.55
C ALA A 10 -14.83 -47.46 40.18
N GLU A 11 -14.30 -47.96 39.07
CA GLU A 11 -14.10 -49.35 38.65
C GLU A 11 -12.98 -49.42 37.61
N LEU A 12 -12.07 -50.38 37.83
CA LEU A 12 -11.28 -50.96 36.74
C LEU A 12 -12.22 -51.83 35.89
N GLY A 13 -12.77 -51.24 34.83
CA GLY A 13 -13.38 -51.98 33.72
C GLY A 13 -12.36 -52.20 32.61
N SER A 14 -11.61 -53.30 32.70
CA SER A 14 -10.75 -53.81 31.62
C SER A 14 -11.58 -54.77 30.76
N GLY A 15 -11.68 -54.48 29.47
CA GLY A 15 -12.26 -55.36 28.46
C GLY A 15 -11.64 -55.05 27.09
N PRO A 16 -10.99 -56.03 26.43
CA PRO A 16 -10.38 -55.85 25.12
C PRO A 16 -11.39 -56.07 23.98
N ASP A 17 -11.05 -55.55 22.80
CA ASP A 17 -11.63 -55.88 21.48
C ASP A 17 -13.06 -55.30 21.25
N ASP A 18 -13.41 -54.63 20.14
CA ASP A 18 -13.17 -54.94 18.74
C ASP A 18 -13.26 -53.67 17.87
N ARG A 19 -12.26 -53.43 17.03
CA ARG A 19 -12.39 -52.57 15.84
C ARG A 19 -12.43 -53.45 14.59
N PRO A 20 -13.60 -53.71 13.99
CA PRO A 20 -13.69 -54.08 12.58
C PRO A 20 -13.93 -52.81 11.75
N GLY A 21 -13.13 -52.66 10.70
CA GLY A 21 -13.15 -51.49 9.82
C GLY A 21 -14.42 -51.37 9.00
N SER A 22 -14.72 -50.14 8.61
CA SER A 22 -15.38 -49.85 7.34
C SER A 22 -14.35 -49.19 6.43
N THR A 23 -13.59 -50.07 5.79
CA THR A 23 -12.87 -49.77 4.55
C THR A 23 -13.79 -48.98 3.63
N GLN A 24 -13.32 -47.80 3.27
CA GLN A 24 -13.74 -46.95 2.17
C GLN A 24 -14.31 -47.80 1.01
N GLN A 25 -15.63 -47.92 0.93
CA GLN A 25 -16.31 -48.59 -0.17
C GLN A 25 -16.63 -47.54 -1.24
N GLY A 26 -15.61 -47.22 -2.04
CA GLY A 26 -15.82 -46.59 -3.33
C GLY A 26 -16.71 -47.50 -4.17
N SER A 27 -17.83 -46.97 -4.65
CA SER A 27 -18.64 -47.61 -5.68
C SER A 27 -18.10 -47.15 -7.03
N PRO A 28 -17.50 -48.02 -7.87
CA PRO A 28 -17.05 -47.64 -9.20
C PRO A 28 -18.10 -48.08 -10.21
N ASP A 29 -19.18 -47.30 -10.33
CA ASP A 29 -19.86 -47.18 -11.62
C ASP A 29 -19.49 -45.80 -12.15
N SER A 30 -18.28 -45.72 -12.72
CA SER A 30 -17.76 -44.50 -13.32
C SER A 30 -16.89 -44.88 -14.51
N ASP A 31 -17.21 -44.28 -15.64
CA ASP A 31 -16.39 -44.26 -16.84
C ASP A 31 -14.90 -44.04 -16.48
N PRO A 32 -13.94 -44.90 -16.86
CA PRO A 32 -12.59 -44.93 -16.28
C PRO A 32 -11.71 -43.68 -16.48
N GLY A 33 -12.18 -42.64 -17.19
CA GLY A 33 -11.43 -41.42 -17.49
C GLY A 33 -11.90 -40.13 -16.79
N GLU A 34 -13.09 -40.11 -16.18
CA GLU A 34 -13.73 -38.92 -15.62
C GLU A 34 -13.46 -38.61 -14.12
N PRO A 35 -13.21 -39.60 -13.21
CA PRO A 35 -13.13 -39.34 -11.77
C PRO A 35 -11.89 -38.55 -11.34
N PHE A 36 -10.73 -38.88 -11.91
CA PHE A 36 -9.45 -38.31 -11.48
C PHE A 36 -9.30 -36.84 -11.89
N VAL A 37 -9.77 -36.49 -13.09
CA VAL A 37 -9.72 -35.11 -13.61
C VAL A 37 -10.66 -34.20 -12.81
N ARG A 38 -11.83 -34.71 -12.39
CA ARG A 38 -12.78 -33.98 -11.55
C ARG A 38 -12.25 -33.74 -10.14
N VAL A 39 -11.61 -34.74 -9.53
CA VAL A 39 -11.00 -34.62 -8.20
C VAL A 39 -9.85 -33.60 -8.19
N LEU A 40 -8.98 -33.61 -9.20
CA LEU A 40 -7.90 -32.61 -9.32
C LEU A 40 -8.42 -31.20 -9.60
N ALA A 41 -9.48 -31.09 -10.42
CA ALA A 41 -10.13 -29.81 -10.67
C ALA A 41 -10.75 -29.24 -9.38
N GLU A 42 -11.29 -30.10 -8.53
CA GLU A 42 -11.86 -29.73 -7.23
C GLU A 42 -10.78 -29.36 -6.21
N ASP A 43 -9.66 -30.07 -6.18
CA ASP A 43 -8.49 -29.74 -5.35
C ASP A 43 -7.83 -28.42 -5.76
N ILE A 44 -7.70 -28.14 -7.07
CA ILE A 44 -7.21 -26.85 -7.57
C ILE A 44 -8.20 -25.73 -7.23
N GLY A 45 -9.50 -26.01 -7.33
CA GLY A 45 -10.55 -25.08 -6.90
C GLY A 45 -10.45 -24.76 -5.41
N ALA A 46 -10.20 -25.77 -4.58
CA ALA A 46 -9.99 -25.61 -3.14
C ALA A 46 -8.72 -24.81 -2.83
N LEU A 47 -7.59 -25.08 -3.50
CA LEU A 47 -6.35 -24.30 -3.37
C LEU A 47 -6.51 -22.86 -3.83
N ALA A 48 -7.25 -22.63 -4.93
CA ALA A 48 -7.52 -21.30 -5.44
C ALA A 48 -8.40 -20.50 -4.47
N ASN A 49 -9.41 -21.14 -3.89
CA ASN A 49 -10.28 -20.53 -2.91
C ASN A 49 -9.54 -20.22 -1.59
N ASP A 50 -8.66 -21.12 -1.16
CA ASP A 50 -7.84 -20.93 0.05
C ASP A 50 -6.79 -19.83 -0.15
N ALA A 51 -6.19 -19.73 -1.35
CA ALA A 51 -5.29 -18.63 -1.72
C ALA A 51 -6.03 -17.28 -1.74
N LEU A 52 -7.24 -17.21 -2.29
CA LEU A 52 -8.06 -15.99 -2.29
C LEU A 52 -8.41 -15.53 -0.87
N ASN A 53 -8.79 -16.47 0.01
CA ASN A 53 -9.06 -16.17 1.41
C ASN A 53 -7.80 -15.67 2.16
N TYR A 54 -6.63 -16.23 1.87
CA TYR A 54 -5.36 -15.78 2.44
C TYR A 54 -4.99 -14.35 1.97
N PHE A 55 -5.22 -14.04 0.69
CA PHE A 55 -5.03 -12.68 0.17
C PHE A 55 -5.98 -11.66 0.81
N ASP A 56 -7.25 -12.01 1.00
CA ASP A 56 -8.22 -11.13 1.65
C ASP A 56 -7.84 -10.85 3.13
N ALA A 57 -7.26 -11.83 3.81
CA ALA A 57 -6.75 -11.66 5.18
C ALA A 57 -5.53 -10.72 5.25
N GLU A 58 -4.58 -10.84 4.32
CA GLU A 58 -3.37 -10.01 4.28
C GLU A 58 -3.68 -8.57 3.83
N ILE A 59 -4.61 -8.40 2.88
CA ILE A 59 -5.12 -7.09 2.46
C ILE A 59 -5.76 -6.36 3.65
N ALA A 60 -6.50 -7.06 4.51
CA ALA A 60 -7.10 -6.46 5.70
C ALA A 60 -6.04 -5.94 6.71
N PHE A 61 -4.90 -6.62 6.84
CA PHE A 61 -3.78 -6.17 7.67
C PHE A 61 -3.04 -4.96 7.07
N GLN A 62 -2.77 -4.98 5.76
CA GLN A 62 -2.13 -3.86 5.07
C GLN A 62 -3.03 -2.62 4.98
N LYS A 63 -4.35 -2.81 4.91
CA LYS A 63 -5.37 -1.74 4.95
C LYS A 63 -5.33 -0.96 6.27
N THR A 64 -4.95 -1.58 7.38
CA THR A 64 -4.86 -0.90 8.69
C THR A 64 -3.62 -0.01 8.78
N ARG A 65 -2.46 -0.45 8.26
CA ARG A 65 -1.26 0.40 8.11
C ARG A 65 -1.48 1.52 7.08
N ALA A 66 -2.15 1.22 5.96
CA ALA A 66 -2.48 2.21 4.94
C ALA A 66 -3.46 3.28 5.45
N ARG A 67 -4.42 2.91 6.31
CA ARG A 67 -5.38 3.85 6.91
C ARG A 67 -4.72 4.80 7.92
N LEU A 68 -3.74 4.33 8.68
CA LEU A 68 -2.96 5.16 9.60
C LEU A 68 -2.04 6.15 8.85
N ALA A 69 -1.44 5.73 7.73
CA ALA A 69 -0.69 6.64 6.85
C ALA A 69 -1.62 7.61 6.08
N GLY A 70 -2.80 7.14 5.67
CA GLY A 70 -3.77 7.90 4.87
C GLY A 70 -4.34 9.11 5.62
N ASN A 71 -4.54 9.03 6.94
CA ASN A 71 -5.08 10.16 7.69
C ASN A 71 -4.13 11.36 7.70
N ARG A 72 -2.81 11.12 7.76
CA ARG A 72 -1.80 12.18 7.65
C ARG A 72 -1.69 12.73 6.23
N LEU A 73 -1.89 11.88 5.21
CA LEU A 73 -1.92 12.30 3.83
C LEU A 73 -3.08 13.27 3.55
N VAL A 74 -4.27 13.01 4.11
CA VAL A 74 -5.43 13.92 3.95
C VAL A 74 -5.15 15.28 4.57
N THR A 75 -4.61 15.31 5.81
CA THR A 75 -4.21 16.58 6.44
C THR A 75 -3.11 17.30 5.65
N ALA A 76 -2.11 16.57 5.15
CA ALA A 76 -1.05 17.14 4.32
C ALA A 76 -1.57 17.71 2.99
N ILE A 77 -2.51 17.03 2.34
CA ILE A 77 -3.18 17.52 1.13
C ILE A 77 -4.01 18.76 1.44
N ALA A 78 -4.81 18.74 2.51
CA ALA A 78 -5.63 19.90 2.91
C ALA A 78 -4.76 21.13 3.21
N LEU A 79 -3.69 20.96 3.99
CA LEU A 79 -2.72 22.03 4.24
C LEU A 79 -1.99 22.45 2.94
N GLY A 80 -1.67 21.51 2.06
CA GLY A 80 -1.07 21.78 0.76
C GLY A 80 -1.97 22.65 -0.12
N ILE A 81 -3.27 22.39 -0.16
CA ILE A 81 -4.26 23.20 -0.88
C ILE A 81 -4.33 24.61 -0.28
N VAL A 82 -4.46 24.72 1.05
CA VAL A 82 -4.50 26.03 1.73
C VAL A 82 -3.22 26.83 1.44
N ALA A 83 -2.05 26.20 1.55
CA ALA A 83 -0.77 26.82 1.24
C ALA A 83 -0.70 27.26 -0.24
N LEU A 84 -1.16 26.44 -1.18
CA LEU A 84 -1.19 26.79 -2.60
C LEU A 84 -2.07 28.01 -2.87
N VAL A 85 -3.26 28.08 -2.26
CA VAL A 85 -4.15 29.23 -2.38
C VAL A 85 -3.50 30.49 -1.81
N LEU A 86 -2.88 30.39 -0.63
CA LEU A 86 -2.16 31.53 -0.02
C LEU A 86 -0.99 32.01 -0.88
N VAL A 87 -0.22 31.08 -1.47
CA VAL A 87 0.86 31.43 -2.41
C VAL A 87 0.30 32.12 -3.65
N LEU A 88 -0.83 31.68 -4.18
CA LEU A 88 -1.48 32.33 -5.32
C LEU A 88 -1.93 33.76 -4.97
N LEU A 89 -2.60 33.94 -3.83
CA LEU A 89 -3.00 35.26 -3.34
C LEU A 89 -1.78 36.17 -3.12
N ALA A 90 -0.72 35.63 -2.51
CA ALA A 90 0.52 36.35 -2.30
C ALA A 90 1.19 36.74 -3.62
N ALA A 91 1.20 35.87 -4.63
CA ALA A 91 1.77 36.15 -5.95
C ALA A 91 1.02 37.30 -6.66
N VAL A 92 -0.31 37.33 -6.56
CA VAL A 92 -1.12 38.44 -7.08
C VAL A 92 -0.80 39.74 -6.34
N GLY A 93 -0.82 39.72 -5.01
CA GLY A 93 -0.49 40.89 -4.19
C GLY A 93 0.93 41.42 -4.43
N LEU A 94 1.91 40.51 -4.56
CA LEU A 94 3.29 40.83 -4.88
C LEU A 94 3.40 41.49 -6.26
N THR A 95 2.69 40.96 -7.26
CA THR A 95 2.67 41.52 -8.62
C THR A 95 2.12 42.95 -8.62
N ILE A 96 0.98 43.17 -7.95
CA ILE A 96 0.36 44.49 -7.87
C ILE A 96 1.25 45.47 -7.08
N GLY A 97 1.78 45.05 -5.93
CA GLY A 97 2.67 45.87 -5.11
C GLY A 97 3.95 46.26 -5.84
N LEU A 98 4.55 45.33 -6.59
CA LEU A 98 5.76 45.59 -7.37
C LEU A 98 5.49 46.56 -8.53
N LEU A 99 4.33 46.43 -9.21
CA LEU A 99 3.91 47.38 -10.22
C LEU A 99 3.79 48.79 -9.64
N ILE A 100 3.05 48.97 -8.54
CA ILE A 100 2.87 50.28 -7.90
C ILE A 100 4.21 50.87 -7.46
N ALA A 101 5.13 50.04 -6.95
CA ALA A 101 6.46 50.49 -6.53
C ALA A 101 7.36 50.90 -7.71
N LEU A 102 7.28 50.21 -8.85
CA LEU A 102 8.24 50.36 -9.94
C LEU A 102 7.78 51.31 -11.06
N ILE A 103 6.47 51.44 -11.28
CA ILE A 103 5.89 52.41 -12.25
C ILE A 103 6.49 53.82 -12.11
N PRO A 104 6.63 54.42 -10.92
CA PRO A 104 7.19 55.78 -10.79
C PRO A 104 8.69 55.87 -11.14
N VAL A 105 9.43 54.75 -11.17
CA VAL A 105 10.87 54.73 -11.43
C VAL A 105 11.17 54.42 -12.90
N VAL A 106 10.51 53.43 -13.50
CA VAL A 106 10.86 52.88 -14.82
C VAL A 106 9.73 52.90 -15.83
N THR A 107 8.60 53.56 -15.51
CA THR A 107 7.34 53.59 -16.29
C THR A 107 6.63 52.24 -16.35
N ALA A 108 5.36 52.24 -16.81
CA ALA A 108 4.52 51.05 -16.83
C ALA A 108 5.09 49.91 -17.68
N TRP A 109 5.66 50.21 -18.85
CA TRP A 109 6.24 49.20 -19.74
C TRP A 109 7.51 48.57 -19.17
N GLY A 110 8.38 49.37 -18.53
CA GLY A 110 9.56 48.85 -17.84
C GLY A 110 9.18 47.99 -16.64
N ALA A 111 8.14 48.39 -15.91
CA ALA A 111 7.69 47.68 -14.73
C ALA A 111 7.17 46.28 -15.05
N THR A 112 6.31 46.14 -16.06
CA THR A 112 5.78 44.84 -16.47
C THR A 112 6.88 43.90 -16.96
N ALA A 113 7.83 44.40 -17.76
CA ALA A 113 8.96 43.59 -18.24
C ALA A 113 9.81 43.02 -17.09
N ILE A 114 10.12 43.85 -16.09
CA ILE A 114 10.91 43.43 -14.92
C ILE A 114 10.15 42.43 -14.06
N VAL A 115 8.87 42.69 -13.77
CA VAL A 115 8.04 41.80 -12.94
C VAL A 115 7.93 40.41 -13.58
N VAL A 116 7.65 40.37 -14.90
CA VAL A 116 7.56 39.10 -15.64
C VAL A 116 8.89 38.35 -15.63
N ALA A 117 10.02 39.05 -15.83
CA ALA A 117 11.34 38.44 -15.77
C ALA A 117 11.62 37.80 -14.38
N ILE A 118 11.27 38.49 -13.29
CA ILE A 118 11.43 37.97 -11.93
C ILE A 118 10.53 36.74 -11.70
N LEU A 119 9.27 36.78 -12.11
CA LEU A 119 8.34 35.66 -11.94
C LEU A 119 8.77 34.43 -12.75
N LEU A 120 9.26 34.62 -13.98
CA LEU A 120 9.79 33.53 -14.79
C LEU A 120 11.04 32.90 -14.15
N LEU A 121 11.93 33.71 -13.59
CA LEU A 121 13.12 33.22 -12.88
C LEU A 121 12.72 32.38 -11.65
N LEU A 122 11.76 32.86 -10.86
CA LEU A 122 11.21 32.12 -9.71
C LEU A 122 10.55 30.81 -10.14
N ALA A 123 9.71 30.85 -11.18
CA ALA A 123 9.04 29.67 -11.72
C ALA A 123 10.06 28.61 -12.17
N TRP A 124 11.12 29.03 -12.88
CA TRP A 124 12.20 28.14 -13.29
C TRP A 124 12.95 27.52 -12.11
N LEU A 125 13.20 28.28 -11.04
CA LEU A 125 13.80 27.78 -9.80
C LEU A 125 12.90 26.74 -9.12
N CYS A 126 11.59 26.98 -9.04
CA CYS A 126 10.62 26.05 -8.51
C CYS A 126 10.58 24.73 -9.30
N VAL A 127 10.55 24.80 -10.64
CA VAL A 127 10.59 23.62 -11.51
C VAL A 127 11.86 22.80 -11.28
N ARG A 128 13.02 23.46 -11.19
CA ARG A 128 14.29 22.76 -10.87
C ARG A 128 14.27 22.12 -9.49
N GLY A 129 13.70 22.78 -8.49
CA GLY A 129 13.49 22.21 -7.16
C GLY A 129 12.65 20.93 -7.20
N ALA A 130 11.51 20.98 -7.90
CA ALA A 130 10.62 19.83 -8.07
C ALA A 130 11.29 18.67 -8.81
N GLN A 131 12.06 18.95 -9.87
CA GLN A 131 12.82 17.93 -10.60
C GLN A 131 13.85 17.23 -9.72
N ARG A 132 14.56 17.97 -8.85
CA ARG A 132 15.52 17.40 -7.90
C ARG A 132 14.85 16.49 -6.88
N ALA A 133 13.72 16.93 -6.31
CA ALA A 133 12.95 16.13 -5.35
C ALA A 133 12.41 14.83 -5.99
N MET A 134 11.93 14.90 -7.23
CA MET A 134 11.49 13.71 -7.96
C MET A 134 12.66 12.79 -8.31
N GLY A 135 13.81 13.36 -8.66
CA GLY A 135 15.03 12.61 -8.95
C GLY A 135 15.56 11.84 -7.74
N SER A 136 15.52 12.41 -6.54
CA SER A 136 15.95 11.71 -5.32
C SER A 136 15.06 10.50 -5.00
N ILE A 137 13.75 10.64 -5.21
CA ILE A 137 12.78 9.54 -5.01
C ILE A 137 13.05 8.42 -6.02
N LYS A 138 13.16 8.75 -7.30
CA LYS A 138 13.46 7.78 -8.37
C LYS A 138 14.78 7.03 -8.13
N ARG A 139 15.80 7.72 -7.66
CA ARG A 139 17.12 7.12 -7.38
C ARG A 139 17.11 6.22 -6.14
N ALA A 140 16.29 6.52 -5.14
CA ALA A 140 16.12 5.63 -3.99
C ALA A 140 15.53 4.29 -4.43
N PHE A 141 14.45 4.31 -5.23
CA PHE A 141 13.83 3.10 -5.77
C PHE A 141 14.75 2.34 -6.74
N ALA A 142 15.43 3.02 -7.66
CA ALA A 142 16.34 2.36 -8.61
C ALA A 142 17.56 1.68 -7.97
N LYS A 143 17.93 2.07 -6.73
CA LYS A 143 19.02 1.44 -5.99
C LYS A 143 18.59 0.12 -5.34
N ASP A 144 17.30 -0.01 -5.01
CA ASP A 144 16.77 -1.23 -4.40
C ASP A 144 16.64 -2.36 -5.45
N ASP A 145 16.28 -2.01 -6.68
CA ASP A 145 16.21 -2.94 -7.83
C ASP A 145 17.60 -3.43 -8.30
N ALA A 146 18.66 -2.66 -8.04
CA ALA A 146 20.04 -2.96 -8.43
C ALA A 146 20.82 -3.74 -7.36
N SER A 147 20.13 -4.55 -6.55
CA SER A 147 20.75 -5.44 -5.57
C SER A 147 21.50 -6.60 -6.26
N PRO A 148 22.60 -7.11 -5.67
CA PRO A 148 23.79 -7.60 -6.38
C PRO A 148 23.77 -9.10 -6.73
N GLU A 149 22.78 -9.59 -7.46
CA GLU A 149 22.83 -10.96 -8.02
C GLU A 149 23.44 -11.03 -9.43
N ASP A 150 23.63 -9.89 -10.11
CA ASP A 150 24.14 -9.85 -11.50
C ASP A 150 25.68 -9.89 -11.61
N ASN A 151 26.44 -9.88 -10.49
CA ASN A 151 27.90 -9.90 -10.51
C ASN A 151 28.54 -11.26 -10.19
N ALA A 152 27.74 -12.28 -9.86
CA ALA A 152 28.27 -13.60 -9.51
C ALA A 152 28.69 -14.44 -10.74
N ASN A 153 28.43 -13.97 -11.97
CA ASN A 153 28.63 -14.74 -13.20
C ASN A 153 29.42 -14.02 -14.31
N ALA A 154 30.19 -12.97 -13.98
CA ALA A 154 31.06 -12.27 -14.94
C ALA A 154 32.55 -12.54 -14.69
#